data_AF-A0A9P6E1L7-F1
#
_entry.id   AF-A0A9P6E1L7-F1
#
_cell.length_a   1.000
_cell.length_b   1.000
_cell.length_c   1.000
_cell.angle_alpha   90.00
_cell.angle_beta   90.00
_cell.angle_gamma   90.00
#
_symmetry.space_group_name_H-M   'P 1'
#
loop_
_entity.id
_entity.type
_entity.pdbx_description
1 polymer ?
#
loop_
_entity_poly.entity_id
_entity_poly.type
_entity_poly.pdbx_seq_one_letter_code
_entity_poly.pdbx_strand_id
1 'polypeptide(L)'
;MAAEKDITPGCLQPLFSMITSKVKSMKKSSKDDCVAKNIAEPKGSGTPCDLAPPDTKICTVEQWKETAPPQYASVDKTSTFCPPVLKAVDEYIDSYSEELWELNRQIHGCPELAFEEEYAHEVLTEFVEAHGFSVTRHYLGLETAWRADWSNVSPSSKRSVRTIGFNSEMDALPGIGHACGHNLIAIGGVAAALGTKHAMEKCGIEGRVVLLGTPVWNGKMILLKRDAYKEMDACLMMHPTPGPERSATIVSSLALQPIEVEYYGHPAHAGRAPWEGRNALDAAVVAYSSISALRQQMKPTHRVHGIIEGQDWAPNIIPDNSKMRWVARAPTTKEVGEFAERVKECFKAGALATACTMTLTAPDPVQNLRQNSELASEFAAAMNLYGKYILPDTAPADISTDFGNVTYALPGLHPGYAIPTVKDGGNHTRQFTDSAATREAHDITITVAKCIALTGLRVLSDERFFAKVHEAFEEQGDSEAF
;
A
#
# COMPACT_ATOMS: atom_id res chain seq x y z
N MET A 1 12.04 15.40 -59.48
CA MET A 1 12.20 13.94 -59.63
C MET A 1 12.50 13.42 -58.23
N ALA A 2 11.47 13.18 -57.41
CA ALA A 2 10.73 11.90 -57.29
C ALA A 2 11.69 10.76 -56.88
N ALA A 3 11.48 10.02 -55.79
CA ALA A 3 10.20 9.49 -55.31
C ALA A 3 10.11 9.32 -53.78
N GLU A 4 8.87 9.49 -53.31
CA GLU A 4 8.31 9.06 -52.02
C GLU A 4 8.37 7.54 -51.84
N LYS A 5 8.44 7.09 -50.57
CA LYS A 5 7.73 5.88 -50.13
C LYS A 5 7.16 6.08 -48.73
N ASP A 6 5.86 5.78 -48.68
CA ASP A 6 4.92 5.90 -47.57
C ASP A 6 5.31 5.16 -46.30
N ILE A 7 4.94 5.81 -45.19
CA ILE A 7 4.83 5.24 -43.85
C ILE A 7 3.39 4.72 -43.71
N THR A 8 3.23 3.41 -43.57
CA THR A 8 2.00 2.80 -43.04
C THR A 8 2.20 2.37 -41.59
N PRO A 9 1.35 2.78 -40.64
CA PRO A 9 1.42 2.30 -39.26
C PRO A 9 0.66 0.96 -39.14
N GLY A 10 1.35 -0.10 -38.75
CA GLY A 10 0.74 -1.41 -38.51
C GLY A 10 1.56 -2.23 -37.54
N CYS A 11 0.89 -2.77 -36.52
CA CYS A 11 1.35 -3.74 -35.52
C CYS A 11 2.21 -3.23 -34.35
N LEU A 12 1.59 -2.50 -33.42
CA LEU A 12 1.92 -2.54 -31.99
C LEU A 12 0.64 -2.59 -31.14
N GLN A 13 -0.14 -3.66 -31.30
CA GLN A 13 -1.07 -4.18 -30.29
C GLN A 13 -1.09 -5.70 -30.46
N PRO A 14 -0.62 -6.48 -29.45
CA PRO A 14 -1.58 -6.98 -28.48
C PRO A 14 -0.96 -7.23 -27.08
N LEU A 15 -1.19 -6.34 -26.12
CA LEU A 15 -1.05 -6.69 -24.69
C LEU A 15 -2.24 -6.20 -23.83
N PHE A 16 -3.27 -5.61 -24.45
CA PHE A 16 -4.43 -5.05 -23.76
C PHE A 16 -5.74 -5.84 -23.96
N SER A 17 -5.78 -6.93 -24.74
CA SER A 17 -7.03 -7.63 -25.06
C SER A 17 -7.32 -8.91 -24.26
N MET A 18 -6.39 -9.38 -23.43
CA MET A 18 -6.61 -10.61 -22.63
C MET A 18 -7.19 -10.38 -21.23
N ILE A 19 -7.32 -9.12 -20.79
CA ILE A 19 -8.02 -8.77 -19.54
C ILE A 19 -9.50 -8.38 -19.83
N THR A 20 -9.85 -8.02 -21.06
CA THR A 20 -11.19 -7.51 -21.41
C THR A 20 -12.18 -8.55 -21.96
N SER A 21 -11.78 -9.81 -22.17
CA SER A 21 -12.65 -10.81 -22.85
C SER A 21 -13.37 -11.83 -21.95
N LYS A 22 -13.19 -11.80 -20.63
CA LYS A 22 -13.92 -12.70 -19.71
C LYS A 22 -14.73 -12.03 -18.58
N VAL A 23 -14.97 -10.72 -18.63
CA VAL A 23 -15.83 -9.98 -17.68
C VAL A 23 -17.01 -9.31 -18.39
N LYS A 24 -17.73 -10.05 -19.23
CA LYS A 24 -19.01 -9.60 -19.82
C LYS A 24 -20.24 -10.28 -19.22
N SER A 25 -20.11 -10.95 -18.06
CA SER A 25 -21.28 -11.54 -17.36
C SER A 25 -21.44 -11.17 -15.88
N MET A 26 -20.58 -10.33 -15.31
CA MET A 26 -20.84 -9.72 -14.00
C MET A 26 -21.47 -8.35 -14.23
N LYS A 27 -22.69 -8.18 -13.72
CA LYS A 27 -23.48 -6.94 -13.86
C LYS A 27 -22.62 -5.74 -13.45
N LYS A 28 -22.57 -4.75 -14.33
CA LYS A 28 -22.14 -3.38 -14.01
C LYS A 28 -22.90 -2.95 -12.75
N SER A 29 -22.18 -2.81 -11.63
CA SER A 29 -22.72 -2.17 -10.43
C SER A 29 -23.00 -0.72 -10.82
N SER A 30 -24.27 -0.33 -10.89
CA SER A 30 -24.63 1.05 -11.18
C SER A 30 -24.54 1.89 -9.91
N LYS A 31 -24.45 3.22 -10.05
CA LYS A 31 -24.50 4.22 -8.96
C LYS A 31 -25.64 3.97 -7.95
N ASP A 32 -26.73 3.34 -8.40
CA ASP A 32 -27.89 2.99 -7.58
C ASP A 32 -27.74 1.69 -6.76
N ASP A 33 -26.84 0.78 -7.14
CA ASP A 33 -26.64 -0.51 -6.46
C ASP A 33 -25.84 -0.39 -5.15
N CYS A 34 -24.94 0.61 -5.05
CA CYS A 34 -24.14 0.86 -3.84
C CYS A 34 -24.94 1.57 -2.74
N VAL A 35 -25.92 2.42 -3.09
CA VAL A 35 -26.77 3.13 -2.10
C VAL A 35 -27.78 2.20 -1.41
N ALA A 36 -28.07 1.03 -2.01
CA ALA A 36 -29.16 0.16 -1.57
C ALA A 36 -28.78 -0.96 -0.58
N LYS A 37 -27.50 -1.12 -0.18
CA LYS A 37 -27.08 -2.26 0.66
C LYS A 37 -26.48 -1.84 2.00
N ASN A 38 -27.21 -2.22 3.06
CA ASN A 38 -26.79 -2.47 4.45
C ASN A 38 -26.80 -1.30 5.45
N ILE A 39 -27.93 -1.18 6.14
CA ILE A 39 -27.98 -0.89 7.58
C ILE A 39 -28.72 -2.06 8.23
N ALA A 40 -27.99 -2.99 8.85
CA ALA A 40 -28.57 -3.99 9.73
C ALA A 40 -27.56 -4.33 10.84
N GLU A 41 -27.94 -4.04 12.08
CA GLU A 41 -27.16 -4.36 13.29
C GLU A 41 -27.07 -5.88 13.52
N PRO A 42 -25.90 -6.44 13.90
CA PRO A 42 -25.81 -7.86 14.20
C PRO A 42 -26.28 -8.15 15.64
N LYS A 43 -27.31 -9.00 15.78
CA LYS A 43 -27.69 -9.65 17.05
C LYS A 43 -26.81 -10.88 17.28
N GLY A 44 -26.03 -10.87 18.36
CA GLY A 44 -25.18 -11.98 18.76
C GLY A 44 -25.93 -13.10 19.49
N SER A 45 -25.52 -14.34 19.25
CA SER A 45 -25.65 -15.44 20.21
C SER A 45 -24.60 -16.51 19.89
N GLY A 46 -23.51 -16.53 20.65
CA GLY A 46 -22.49 -17.58 20.60
C GLY A 46 -22.36 -18.25 21.96
N THR A 47 -22.62 -19.56 22.01
CA THR A 47 -22.22 -20.43 23.12
C THR A 47 -20.75 -20.88 22.92
N PRO A 48 -19.91 -20.96 23.97
CA PRO A 48 -18.51 -21.33 23.80
C PRO A 48 -18.31 -22.84 23.73
N CYS A 49 -17.47 -23.31 22.80
CA CYS A 49 -16.92 -24.66 22.79
C CYS A 49 -15.56 -24.65 23.51
N ASP A 50 -15.50 -25.34 24.65
CA ASP A 50 -14.29 -25.66 25.42
C ASP A 50 -13.60 -26.89 24.84
N LEU A 51 -12.41 -26.74 24.23
CA LEU A 51 -11.41 -27.83 24.12
C LEU A 51 -9.99 -27.25 23.95
N ALA A 52 -9.22 -27.18 25.04
CA ALA A 52 -7.76 -27.05 25.00
C ALA A 52 -7.12 -28.03 26.00
N PRO A 53 -6.12 -28.85 25.60
CA PRO A 53 -5.40 -29.73 26.51
C PRO A 53 -4.32 -28.95 27.32
N PRO A 54 -3.97 -29.42 28.53
CA PRO A 54 -2.99 -28.77 29.40
C PRO A 54 -1.54 -29.13 29.01
N ASP A 55 -0.60 -28.24 29.35
CA ASP A 55 0.86 -28.42 29.34
C ASP A 55 1.64 -28.17 28.03
N THR A 56 1.39 -27.03 27.38
CA THR A 56 2.46 -26.34 26.64
C THR A 56 2.92 -25.12 27.44
N LYS A 57 4.20 -25.11 27.83
CA LYS A 57 4.87 -23.92 28.38
C LYS A 57 4.88 -22.83 27.30
N ILE A 58 3.89 -21.97 27.35
CA ILE A 58 3.83 -20.71 26.61
C ILE A 58 4.91 -19.80 27.19
N CYS A 59 5.76 -19.22 26.35
CA CYS A 59 6.65 -18.14 26.73
C CYS A 59 5.82 -17.00 27.35
N THR A 60 5.93 -16.83 28.66
CA THR A 60 5.27 -15.75 29.39
C THR A 60 6.01 -14.43 29.17
N VAL A 61 5.24 -13.34 29.15
CA VAL A 61 5.62 -11.94 28.88
C VAL A 61 6.60 -11.34 29.92
N GLU A 62 7.20 -12.15 30.78
CA GLU A 62 7.98 -11.67 31.94
C GLU A 62 9.49 -11.54 31.71
N GLN A 63 10.03 -11.89 30.53
CA GLN A 63 11.46 -11.75 30.23
C GLN A 63 11.89 -10.37 29.67
N TRP A 64 11.01 -9.37 29.69
CA TRP A 64 11.23 -8.06 29.07
C TRP A 64 11.77 -6.97 30.02
N LYS A 65 12.20 -7.34 31.24
CA LYS A 65 12.52 -6.36 32.29
C LYS A 65 13.98 -5.92 32.41
N GLU A 66 14.90 -6.36 31.54
CA GLU A 66 16.31 -6.01 31.70
C GLU A 66 17.02 -5.59 30.40
N THR A 67 16.51 -4.56 29.73
CA THR A 67 17.36 -3.61 29.00
C THR A 67 16.68 -2.24 29.05
N ALA A 68 17.32 -1.26 29.69
CA ALA A 68 16.88 0.12 29.55
C ALA A 68 16.96 0.49 28.05
N PRO A 69 15.90 1.05 27.46
CA PRO A 69 15.89 1.39 26.04
C PRO A 69 17.00 2.42 25.73
N PRO A 70 17.58 2.41 24.52
CA PRO A 70 18.47 3.47 24.10
C PRO A 70 17.74 4.82 24.23
N GLN A 71 18.43 5.81 24.81
CA GLN A 71 17.91 7.17 24.91
C GLN A 71 17.85 7.78 23.51
N TYR A 72 16.64 7.86 22.95
CA TYR A 72 16.38 8.85 21.91
C TYR A 72 16.57 10.23 22.53
N ALA A 73 17.32 11.09 21.84
CA ALA A 73 17.59 12.45 22.29
C ALA A 73 16.27 13.10 22.75
N SER A 74 16.25 13.59 23.98
CA SER A 74 15.12 14.34 24.51
C SER A 74 14.81 15.48 23.54
N VAL A 75 13.67 15.41 22.88
CA VAL A 75 13.18 16.48 22.00
C VAL A 75 13.21 17.77 22.80
N ASP A 76 13.99 18.74 22.31
CA ASP A 76 14.13 20.05 22.94
C ASP A 76 12.72 20.66 23.11
N LYS A 77 12.39 21.12 24.32
CA LYS A 77 11.04 21.59 24.69
C LYS A 77 10.72 23.01 24.17
N THR A 78 11.42 23.45 23.14
CA THR A 78 11.03 24.64 22.37
C THR A 78 10.02 24.17 21.33
N SER A 79 8.79 24.70 21.38
CA SER A 79 7.68 24.32 20.50
C SER A 79 8.12 24.22 19.04
N THR A 80 8.33 23.01 18.54
CA THR A 80 8.71 22.72 17.14
C THR A 80 7.67 23.24 16.16
N PHE A 81 6.43 23.38 16.63
CA PHE A 81 5.28 23.83 15.84
C PHE A 81 4.99 25.31 16.07
N CYS A 82 4.72 26.03 14.98
CA CYS A 82 4.25 27.41 15.01
C CYS A 82 2.78 27.43 15.51
N PRO A 83 2.45 28.04 16.67
CA PRO A 83 1.10 27.95 17.23
C PRO A 83 -0.05 28.40 16.31
N PRO A 84 0.10 29.47 15.50
CA PRO A 84 -0.89 29.83 14.48
C PRO A 84 -1.12 28.74 13.43
N VAL A 85 -0.06 28.03 13.02
CA VAL A 85 -0.14 26.94 12.02
C VAL A 85 -0.85 25.74 12.62
N LEU A 86 -0.47 25.33 13.84
CA LEU A 86 -1.13 24.24 14.56
C LEU A 86 -2.63 24.50 14.67
N LYS A 87 -3.00 25.68 15.17
CA LYS A 87 -4.40 26.08 15.31
C LYS A 87 -5.14 26.10 13.97
N ALA A 88 -4.49 26.56 12.89
CA ALA A 88 -5.09 26.58 11.56
C ALA A 88 -5.40 25.16 11.04
N VAL A 89 -4.48 24.22 11.20
CA VAL A 89 -4.69 22.82 10.82
C VAL A 89 -5.80 22.19 11.66
N ASP A 90 -5.74 22.37 12.99
CA ASP A 90 -6.69 21.79 13.93
C ASP A 90 -8.13 22.23 13.64
N GLU A 91 -8.38 23.54 13.67
CA GLU A 91 -9.72 24.10 13.50
C GLU A 91 -10.32 23.71 12.14
N TYR A 92 -9.49 23.72 11.09
CA TYR A 92 -9.97 23.41 9.75
C TYR A 92 -10.33 21.93 9.63
N ILE A 93 -9.40 21.02 9.92
CA ILE A 93 -9.66 19.59 9.79
C ILE A 93 -10.83 19.15 10.70
N ASP A 94 -10.94 19.68 11.92
CA ASP A 94 -12.07 19.36 12.81
C ASP A 94 -13.41 19.83 12.23
N SER A 95 -13.44 21.01 11.60
CA SER A 95 -14.66 21.54 10.99
C SER A 95 -15.18 20.72 9.81
N TYR A 96 -14.30 19.96 9.12
CA TYR A 96 -14.66 19.07 8.01
C TYR A 96 -14.74 17.59 8.40
N SER A 97 -14.53 17.25 9.68
CA SER A 97 -14.48 15.85 10.12
C SER A 97 -15.77 15.08 9.81
N GLU A 98 -16.94 15.73 9.88
CA GLU A 98 -18.22 15.09 9.52
C GLU A 98 -18.37 14.82 8.03
N GLU A 99 -17.90 15.73 7.17
CA GLU A 99 -17.93 15.52 5.72
C GLU A 99 -16.95 14.42 5.31
N LEU A 100 -15.75 14.41 5.91
CA LEU A 100 -14.76 13.34 5.73
C LEU A 100 -15.27 12.00 6.27
N TRP A 101 -16.09 12.00 7.34
CA TRP A 101 -16.71 10.81 7.87
C TRP A 101 -17.73 10.22 6.89
N GLU A 102 -18.54 11.06 6.25
CA GLU A 102 -19.46 10.59 5.23
C GLU A 102 -18.73 10.08 3.99
N LEU A 103 -17.66 10.76 3.55
CA LEU A 103 -16.80 10.27 2.47
C LEU A 103 -16.17 8.90 2.81
N ASN A 104 -15.68 8.72 4.04
CA ASN A 104 -15.18 7.43 4.51
C ASN A 104 -16.24 6.33 4.41
N ARG A 105 -17.49 6.63 4.82
CA ARG A 105 -18.61 5.68 4.75
C ARG A 105 -19.00 5.33 3.33
N GLN A 106 -18.97 6.29 2.41
CA GLN A 106 -19.23 6.06 0.99
C GLN A 106 -18.21 5.08 0.41
N ILE A 107 -16.92 5.35 0.60
CA ILE A 107 -15.83 4.49 0.10
C ILE A 107 -15.93 3.11 0.75
N HIS A 108 -16.04 3.06 2.09
CA HIS A 108 -16.14 1.79 2.82
C HIS A 108 -17.35 0.93 2.40
N GLY A 109 -18.49 1.57 2.16
CA GLY A 109 -19.74 0.94 1.78
C GLY A 109 -19.79 0.39 0.35
N CYS A 110 -18.88 0.84 -0.53
CA CYS A 110 -18.78 0.40 -1.93
C CYS A 110 -17.35 -0.08 -2.21
N PRO A 111 -16.94 -1.24 -1.65
CA PRO A 111 -15.56 -1.72 -1.79
C PRO A 111 -15.28 -2.20 -3.22
N GLU A 112 -14.26 -1.63 -3.84
CA GLU A 112 -13.84 -1.90 -5.22
C GLU A 112 -12.40 -2.42 -5.26
N LEU A 113 -12.09 -3.32 -6.20
CA LEU A 113 -10.77 -3.95 -6.28
C LEU A 113 -9.71 -3.01 -6.87
N ALA A 114 -8.44 -3.34 -6.66
CA ALA A 114 -7.32 -2.61 -7.25
C ALA A 114 -7.49 -2.44 -8.77
N PHE A 115 -7.36 -1.20 -9.27
CA PHE A 115 -7.61 -0.77 -10.66
C PHE A 115 -9.08 -0.78 -11.12
N GLU A 116 -10.03 -1.03 -10.22
CA GLU A 116 -11.47 -1.05 -10.49
C GLU A 116 -12.25 -0.08 -9.56
N GLU A 117 -11.54 0.81 -8.86
CA GLU A 117 -12.04 1.78 -7.89
C GLU A 117 -12.80 2.98 -8.52
N GLU A 118 -13.78 2.69 -9.40
CA GLU A 118 -14.53 3.71 -10.14
C GLU A 118 -15.35 4.65 -9.23
N TYR A 119 -16.11 4.09 -8.28
CA TYR A 119 -16.91 4.86 -7.34
C TYR A 119 -16.04 5.64 -6.36
N ALA A 120 -15.02 5.01 -5.78
CA ALA A 120 -14.10 5.70 -4.88
C ALA A 120 -13.36 6.85 -5.61
N HIS A 121 -12.93 6.62 -6.86
CA HIS A 121 -12.36 7.66 -7.71
C HIS A 121 -13.35 8.83 -7.92
N GLU A 122 -14.61 8.57 -8.27
CA GLU A 122 -15.62 9.62 -8.49
C GLU A 122 -15.82 10.47 -7.22
N VAL A 123 -16.12 9.84 -6.07
CA VAL A 123 -16.44 10.59 -4.85
C VAL A 123 -15.23 11.35 -4.29
N LEU A 124 -14.02 10.79 -4.38
CA LEU A 124 -12.80 11.46 -3.92
C LEU A 124 -12.45 12.67 -4.79
N THR A 125 -12.52 12.51 -6.12
CA THR A 125 -12.19 13.59 -7.05
C THR A 125 -13.20 14.74 -6.96
N GLU A 126 -14.50 14.44 -6.88
CA GLU A 126 -15.53 15.46 -6.64
C GLU A 126 -15.34 16.20 -5.33
N PHE A 127 -15.05 15.46 -4.24
CA PHE A 127 -14.83 16.05 -2.93
C PHE A 127 -13.62 17.00 -2.95
N VAL A 128 -12.50 16.58 -3.51
CA VAL A 128 -11.26 17.37 -3.54
C VAL A 128 -11.39 18.60 -4.47
N GLU A 129 -12.08 18.47 -5.60
CA GLU A 129 -12.43 19.60 -6.49
C GLU A 129 -13.30 20.64 -5.76
N ALA A 130 -14.32 20.19 -5.02
CA ALA A 130 -15.19 21.08 -4.24
C ALA A 130 -14.44 21.87 -3.16
N HIS A 131 -13.29 21.37 -2.70
CA HIS A 131 -12.41 22.03 -1.75
C HIS A 131 -11.31 22.88 -2.39
N GLY A 132 -11.41 23.15 -3.70
CA GLY A 132 -10.61 24.14 -4.41
C GLY A 132 -9.26 23.65 -4.93
N PHE A 133 -9.08 22.33 -5.04
CA PHE A 133 -7.96 21.75 -5.79
C PHE A 133 -8.29 21.64 -7.28
N SER A 134 -7.26 21.78 -8.12
CA SER A 134 -7.35 21.45 -9.55
C SER A 134 -7.11 19.96 -9.73
N VAL A 135 -8.12 19.19 -10.10
CA VAL A 135 -8.02 17.73 -10.22
C VAL A 135 -7.89 17.28 -11.67
N THR A 136 -6.88 16.44 -11.92
CA THR A 136 -6.71 15.65 -13.14
C THR A 136 -7.14 14.22 -12.85
N ARG A 137 -8.34 13.86 -13.29
CA ARG A 137 -8.90 12.49 -13.23
C ARG A 137 -8.20 11.58 -14.25
N HIS A 138 -8.28 10.26 -14.05
CA HIS A 138 -7.68 9.26 -14.94
C HIS A 138 -6.18 9.52 -15.22
N TYR A 139 -5.44 9.87 -14.16
CA TYR A 139 -4.13 10.48 -14.25
C TYR A 139 -3.08 9.55 -14.86
N LEU A 140 -2.30 10.10 -15.79
CA LEU A 140 -1.22 9.41 -16.50
C LEU A 140 -1.65 8.08 -17.15
N GLY A 141 -2.92 7.93 -17.56
CA GLY A 141 -3.42 6.73 -18.24
C GLY A 141 -3.66 5.54 -17.31
N LEU A 142 -3.94 5.79 -16.02
CA LEU A 142 -4.56 4.83 -15.11
C LEU A 142 -5.97 5.31 -14.83
N GLU A 143 -6.97 4.46 -15.10
CA GLU A 143 -8.38 4.84 -15.04
C GLU A 143 -8.83 5.30 -13.65
N THR A 144 -8.26 4.76 -12.58
CA THR A 144 -8.69 5.07 -11.20
C THR A 144 -7.67 5.91 -10.43
N ALA A 145 -6.55 6.28 -11.06
CA ALA A 145 -5.61 7.24 -10.47
C ALA A 145 -6.08 8.67 -10.73
N TRP A 146 -5.76 9.57 -9.81
CA TRP A 146 -6.03 11.00 -9.97
C TRP A 146 -4.95 11.85 -9.29
N ARG A 147 -4.80 13.09 -9.75
CA ARG A 147 -3.88 14.08 -9.17
C ARG A 147 -4.63 15.36 -8.86
N ALA A 148 -4.50 15.85 -7.65
CA ALA A 148 -5.05 17.12 -7.21
C ALA A 148 -3.92 18.10 -6.88
N ASP A 149 -3.91 19.23 -7.57
CA ASP A 149 -2.90 20.27 -7.41
C ASP A 149 -3.50 21.52 -6.75
N TRP A 150 -2.75 22.10 -5.81
CA TRP A 150 -3.03 23.41 -5.27
C TRP A 150 -1.75 24.16 -4.95
N SER A 151 -1.75 25.49 -5.07
CA SER A 151 -0.57 26.29 -4.78
C SER A 151 -0.91 27.64 -4.17
N ASN A 152 -0.01 28.09 -3.28
CA ASN A 152 0.00 29.42 -2.71
C ASN A 152 1.32 30.07 -3.09
N VAL A 153 1.34 30.81 -4.20
CA VAL A 153 2.56 31.44 -4.71
C VAL A 153 2.25 32.88 -5.04
N SER A 154 2.98 33.82 -4.43
CA SER A 154 2.84 35.21 -4.81
C SER A 154 3.27 35.40 -6.28
N PRO A 155 2.50 36.13 -7.11
CA PRO A 155 2.90 36.46 -8.48
C PRO A 155 4.24 37.20 -8.59
N SER A 156 4.70 37.80 -7.49
CA SER A 156 5.99 38.48 -7.40
C SER A 156 7.13 37.64 -6.80
N SER A 157 6.84 36.41 -6.34
CA SER A 157 7.85 35.54 -5.74
C SER A 157 8.84 35.06 -6.80
N LYS A 158 10.13 35.33 -6.56
CA LYS A 158 11.25 34.83 -7.38
C LYS A 158 11.85 33.54 -6.82
N ARG A 159 11.31 33.03 -5.70
CA ARG A 159 11.83 31.85 -5.01
C ARG A 159 11.24 30.60 -5.65
N SER A 160 12.07 29.58 -5.86
CA SER A 160 11.55 28.24 -6.16
C SER A 160 10.71 27.78 -4.98
N VAL A 161 9.42 27.55 -5.21
CA VAL A 161 8.50 27.10 -4.16
C VAL A 161 8.62 25.59 -3.98
N ARG A 162 8.52 25.15 -2.73
CA ARG A 162 8.56 23.75 -2.37
C ARG A 162 7.21 23.09 -2.63
N THR A 163 7.22 21.80 -2.90
CA THR A 163 6.06 20.98 -3.18
C THR A 163 6.01 19.82 -2.20
N ILE A 164 4.95 19.74 -1.41
CA ILE A 164 4.67 18.59 -0.56
C ILE A 164 3.63 17.69 -1.23
N GLY A 165 3.94 16.40 -1.30
CA GLY A 165 3.06 15.36 -1.83
C GLY A 165 2.34 14.59 -0.72
N PHE A 166 1.11 14.16 -0.99
CA PHE A 166 0.38 13.19 -0.20
C PHE A 166 -0.16 12.08 -1.09
N ASN A 167 -0.26 10.85 -0.58
CA ASN A 167 -0.94 9.74 -1.27
C ASN A 167 -2.22 9.33 -0.55
N SER A 168 -3.18 8.85 -1.35
CA SER A 168 -4.44 8.26 -0.92
C SER A 168 -4.67 6.97 -1.69
N GLU A 169 -4.65 5.84 -0.98
CA GLU A 169 -5.07 4.53 -1.51
C GLU A 169 -6.56 4.34 -1.27
N MET A 170 -7.26 3.65 -2.17
CA MET A 170 -8.72 3.54 -2.13
C MET A 170 -9.28 2.16 -2.50
N ASP A 171 -8.46 1.16 -2.75
CA ASP A 171 -8.92 -0.17 -3.12
C ASP A 171 -9.30 -1.04 -1.91
N ALA A 172 -10.04 -2.11 -2.21
CA ALA A 172 -10.45 -3.15 -1.31
C ALA A 172 -9.88 -4.51 -1.73
N LEU A 173 -10.02 -5.48 -0.84
CA LEU A 173 -9.55 -6.85 -1.04
C LEU A 173 -10.68 -7.80 -1.45
N PRO A 174 -10.41 -8.79 -2.34
CA PRO A 174 -11.40 -9.75 -2.80
C PRO A 174 -12.15 -10.45 -1.65
N GLY A 175 -13.47 -10.29 -1.63
CA GLY A 175 -14.36 -11.00 -0.71
C GLY A 175 -14.35 -10.52 0.75
N ILE A 176 -13.46 -9.61 1.14
CA ILE A 176 -13.34 -9.11 2.52
C ILE A 176 -13.45 -7.59 2.66
N GLY A 177 -13.54 -6.81 1.56
CA GLY A 177 -13.72 -5.36 1.62
C GLY A 177 -12.43 -4.61 1.97
N HIS A 178 -12.54 -3.42 2.57
CA HIS A 178 -11.37 -2.62 3.01
C HIS A 178 -10.67 -3.20 4.25
N ALA A 179 -10.30 -4.48 4.20
CA ALA A 179 -9.61 -5.18 5.28
C ALA A 179 -8.17 -4.70 5.49
N CYS A 180 -7.66 -3.79 4.65
CA CYS A 180 -6.38 -3.10 4.87
C CYS A 180 -6.57 -1.65 5.34
N GLY A 181 -7.82 -1.17 5.44
CA GLY A 181 -8.18 0.17 5.90
C GLY A 181 -7.91 1.28 4.88
N HIS A 182 -7.88 0.97 3.58
CA HIS A 182 -7.59 1.99 2.56
C HIS A 182 -8.66 3.08 2.48
N ASN A 183 -9.89 2.83 2.92
CA ASN A 183 -10.87 3.90 3.14
C ASN A 183 -10.35 4.99 4.10
N LEU A 184 -9.66 4.60 5.17
CA LEU A 184 -9.02 5.53 6.11
C LEU A 184 -7.73 6.15 5.54
N ILE A 185 -6.99 5.44 4.70
CA ILE A 185 -5.83 6.00 4.00
C ILE A 185 -6.27 7.09 3.02
N ALA A 186 -7.35 6.85 2.26
CA ALA A 186 -7.95 7.82 1.36
C ALA A 186 -8.33 9.10 2.11
N ILE A 187 -9.17 8.99 3.14
CA ILE A 187 -9.62 10.18 3.87
C ILE A 187 -8.50 10.85 4.68
N GLY A 188 -7.51 10.10 5.16
CA GLY A 188 -6.34 10.63 5.84
C GLY A 188 -5.48 11.51 4.91
N GLY A 189 -5.21 11.04 3.70
CA GLY A 189 -4.47 11.82 2.70
C GLY A 189 -5.22 13.08 2.26
N VAL A 190 -6.54 12.97 2.04
CA VAL A 190 -7.42 14.12 1.77
C VAL A 190 -7.36 15.14 2.91
N ALA A 191 -7.60 14.70 4.16
CA ALA A 191 -7.58 15.57 5.33
C ALA A 191 -6.23 16.29 5.51
N ALA A 192 -5.12 15.58 5.30
CA ALA A 192 -3.79 16.16 5.40
C ALA A 192 -3.54 17.23 4.34
N ALA A 193 -3.94 16.99 3.08
CA ALA A 193 -3.82 17.95 2.00
C ALA A 193 -4.70 19.19 2.23
N LEU A 194 -5.94 18.99 2.69
CA LEU A 194 -6.89 20.05 3.04
C LEU A 194 -6.36 20.95 4.17
N GLY A 195 -5.91 20.35 5.28
CA GLY A 195 -5.34 21.10 6.41
C GLY A 195 -4.06 21.85 6.02
N THR A 196 -3.20 21.24 5.20
CA THR A 196 -1.98 21.87 4.67
C THR A 196 -2.33 23.10 3.83
N LYS A 197 -3.24 22.93 2.86
CA LYS A 197 -3.74 24.03 2.02
C LYS A 197 -4.26 25.20 2.86
N HIS A 198 -5.16 24.92 3.81
CA HIS A 198 -5.76 25.97 4.63
C HIS A 198 -4.74 26.71 5.49
N ALA A 199 -3.82 25.98 6.13
CA ALA A 199 -2.77 26.59 6.94
C ALA A 199 -1.83 27.44 6.09
N MET A 200 -1.52 27.03 4.85
CA MET A 200 -0.75 27.83 3.92
C MET A 200 -1.43 29.15 3.58
N GLU A 201 -2.73 29.13 3.25
CA GLU A 201 -3.52 30.33 2.98
C GLU A 201 -3.56 31.27 4.21
N LYS A 202 -3.91 30.72 5.38
CA LYS A 202 -4.13 31.48 6.62
C LYS A 202 -2.83 32.05 7.20
N CYS A 203 -1.70 31.36 7.04
CA CYS A 203 -0.41 31.77 7.59
C CYS A 203 0.56 32.37 6.55
N GLY A 204 0.16 32.49 5.28
CA GLY A 204 0.99 33.05 4.23
C GLY A 204 2.23 32.20 3.90
N ILE A 205 2.12 30.88 4.01
CA ILE A 205 3.21 29.95 3.66
C ILE A 205 3.16 29.73 2.15
N GLU A 206 4.25 30.09 1.45
CA GLU A 206 4.37 29.84 0.01
C GLU A 206 4.75 28.38 -0.26
N GLY A 207 4.12 27.77 -1.27
CA GLY A 207 4.36 26.36 -1.60
C GLY A 207 3.32 25.77 -2.54
N ARG A 208 3.48 24.47 -2.81
CA ARG A 208 2.55 23.65 -3.57
C ARG A 208 2.18 22.40 -2.78
N VAL A 209 0.92 21.99 -2.90
CA VAL A 209 0.39 20.74 -2.36
C VAL A 209 -0.06 19.90 -3.53
N VAL A 210 0.41 18.65 -3.58
CA VAL A 210 -0.06 17.65 -4.54
C VAL A 210 -0.63 16.48 -3.76
N LEU A 211 -1.86 16.10 -4.07
CA LEU A 211 -2.49 14.89 -3.53
C LEU A 211 -2.70 13.91 -4.69
N LEU A 212 -2.17 12.70 -4.55
CA LEU A 212 -2.35 11.63 -5.52
C LEU A 212 -3.33 10.59 -4.98
N GLY A 213 -4.37 10.32 -5.74
CA GLY A 213 -5.15 9.11 -5.63
C GLY A 213 -4.45 7.98 -6.38
N THR A 214 -4.08 6.93 -5.67
CA THR A 214 -3.24 5.86 -6.20
C THR A 214 -3.90 4.50 -6.03
N PRO A 215 -4.15 3.75 -7.13
CA PRO A 215 -4.41 2.33 -7.00
C PRO A 215 -3.17 1.64 -6.39
N VAL A 216 -3.35 0.51 -5.72
CA VAL A 216 -2.25 -0.20 -5.03
C VAL A 216 -1.55 -1.20 -5.93
N TRP A 217 -0.81 -2.13 -5.31
CA TRP A 217 -0.04 -3.20 -5.89
C TRP A 217 1.19 -2.68 -6.62
N ASN A 218 1.00 -2.10 -7.80
CA ASN A 218 2.04 -1.46 -8.59
C ASN A 218 1.62 -0.09 -9.13
N GLY A 219 0.47 0.44 -8.69
CA GLY A 219 -0.05 1.72 -9.15
C GLY A 219 0.94 2.87 -8.92
N LYS A 220 1.54 2.97 -7.72
CA LYS A 220 2.54 4.01 -7.45
C LYS A 220 3.81 3.81 -8.27
N MET A 221 4.22 2.58 -8.52
CA MET A 221 5.36 2.29 -9.39
C MET A 221 5.11 2.72 -10.85
N ILE A 222 3.90 2.50 -11.37
CA ILE A 222 3.51 2.96 -12.71
C ILE A 222 3.51 4.50 -12.75
N LEU A 223 2.89 5.14 -11.76
CA LEU A 223 2.85 6.60 -11.64
C LEU A 223 4.26 7.20 -11.52
N LEU A 224 5.13 6.57 -10.73
CA LEU A 224 6.53 6.98 -10.57
C LEU A 224 7.30 6.91 -11.89
N LYS A 225 7.16 5.82 -12.65
CA LYS A 225 7.76 5.70 -13.99
C LYS A 225 7.20 6.70 -15.01
N ARG A 226 6.01 7.25 -14.74
CA ARG A 226 5.34 8.25 -15.56
C ARG A 226 5.51 9.67 -14.99
N ASP A 227 6.54 9.89 -14.16
CA ASP A 227 6.95 11.19 -13.61
C ASP A 227 5.93 11.84 -12.63
N ALA A 228 4.97 11.10 -12.08
CA ALA A 228 3.94 11.64 -11.18
C ALA A 228 4.49 12.36 -9.93
N TYR A 229 5.64 11.90 -9.42
CA TYR A 229 6.27 12.39 -8.19
C TYR A 229 7.38 13.42 -8.45
N LYS A 230 7.75 13.68 -9.71
CA LYS A 230 8.96 14.42 -10.10
C LYS A 230 9.02 15.86 -9.57
N GLU A 231 7.86 16.48 -9.35
CA GLU A 231 7.76 17.88 -8.90
C GLU A 231 7.70 18.02 -7.37
N MET A 232 7.62 16.90 -6.65
CA MET A 232 7.50 16.86 -5.18
C MET A 232 8.89 16.86 -4.55
N ASP A 233 9.07 17.65 -3.49
CA ASP A 233 10.31 17.63 -2.70
C ASP A 233 10.25 16.60 -1.56
N ALA A 234 9.05 16.26 -1.09
CA ALA A 234 8.80 15.17 -0.16
C ALA A 234 7.39 14.60 -0.37
N CYS A 235 7.16 13.35 0.01
CA CYS A 235 5.84 12.72 -0.07
C CYS A 235 5.48 12.02 1.25
N LEU A 236 4.25 12.23 1.73
CA LEU A 236 3.78 11.70 3.00
C LEU A 236 2.54 10.83 2.80
N MET A 237 2.44 9.76 3.58
CA MET A 237 1.30 8.85 3.61
C MET A 237 1.15 8.30 5.04
N MET A 238 0.06 7.62 5.36
CA MET A 238 -0.14 6.97 6.66
C MET A 238 -0.99 5.71 6.50
N HIS A 239 -0.83 4.74 7.41
CA HIS A 239 -1.51 3.45 7.33
C HIS A 239 -2.17 3.03 8.66
N PRO A 240 -3.45 2.65 8.69
CA PRO A 240 -4.06 2.08 9.89
C PRO A 240 -3.54 0.66 10.13
N THR A 241 -3.24 0.32 11.38
CA THR A 241 -2.72 -0.99 11.79
C THR A 241 -3.36 -1.41 13.11
N PRO A 242 -3.38 -2.71 13.47
CA PRO A 242 -3.61 -3.10 14.86
C PRO A 242 -2.46 -2.63 15.76
N GLY A 243 -2.78 -2.34 17.03
CA GLY A 243 -1.76 -2.03 18.02
C GLY A 243 -2.35 -1.51 19.32
N PRO A 244 -1.50 -1.24 20.33
CA PRO A 244 -1.91 -0.57 21.56
C PRO A 244 -2.63 0.76 21.28
N GLU A 245 -3.59 1.11 22.15
CA GLU A 245 -4.32 2.37 22.04
C GLU A 245 -3.35 3.57 21.97
N ARG A 246 -3.65 4.55 21.10
CA ARG A 246 -2.87 5.79 20.93
C ARG A 246 -1.43 5.60 20.42
N SER A 247 -1.09 4.40 19.97
CA SER A 247 0.23 4.11 19.45
C SER A 247 0.34 4.33 17.94
N ALA A 248 1.57 4.55 17.48
CA ALA A 248 1.94 4.55 16.08
C ALA A 248 3.32 3.91 15.90
N THR A 249 3.65 3.54 14.68
CA THR A 249 4.90 2.90 14.31
C THR A 249 5.58 3.66 13.18
N ILE A 250 6.90 3.79 13.27
CA ILE A 250 7.73 4.30 12.19
C ILE A 250 8.75 3.21 11.91
N VAL A 251 8.33 2.24 11.10
CA VAL A 251 9.12 1.03 10.79
C VAL A 251 9.29 0.92 9.28
N SER A 252 10.32 0.17 8.87
CA SER A 252 10.47 -0.20 7.46
C SER A 252 9.43 -1.25 7.05
N SER A 253 9.39 -1.58 5.75
CA SER A 253 8.60 -2.68 5.18
C SER A 253 9.54 -3.72 4.58
N LEU A 254 9.01 -4.86 4.16
CA LEU A 254 9.76 -5.85 3.40
C LEU A 254 9.71 -5.52 1.91
N ALA A 255 10.86 -5.65 1.24
CA ALA A 255 10.92 -5.72 -0.21
C ALA A 255 10.24 -7.01 -0.69
N LEU A 256 9.66 -6.96 -1.88
CA LEU A 256 8.76 -7.99 -2.39
C LEU A 256 8.98 -8.22 -3.89
N GLN A 257 9.14 -9.49 -4.27
CA GLN A 257 9.22 -9.94 -5.66
C GLN A 257 7.97 -10.77 -6.00
N PRO A 258 7.07 -10.29 -6.87
CA PRO A 258 6.01 -11.12 -7.44
C PRO A 258 6.60 -12.07 -8.49
N ILE A 259 6.13 -13.32 -8.51
CA ILE A 259 6.53 -14.34 -9.46
C ILE A 259 5.28 -15.10 -9.92
N GLU A 260 5.10 -15.16 -11.24
CA GLU A 260 4.04 -15.93 -11.88
C GLU A 260 4.66 -17.00 -12.79
N VAL A 261 4.12 -18.21 -12.72
CA VAL A 261 4.57 -19.34 -13.55
C VAL A 261 3.37 -20.04 -14.15
N GLU A 262 3.41 -20.28 -15.45
CA GLU A 262 2.44 -21.10 -16.16
C GLU A 262 3.15 -22.32 -16.73
N TYR A 263 2.66 -23.52 -16.43
CA TYR A 263 3.15 -24.78 -16.96
C TYR A 263 2.25 -25.27 -18.08
N TYR A 264 2.85 -25.80 -19.13
CA TYR A 264 2.16 -26.38 -20.27
C TYR A 264 2.61 -27.83 -20.49
N GLY A 265 1.62 -28.71 -20.55
CA GLY A 265 1.78 -30.15 -20.63
C GLY A 265 1.13 -30.75 -21.87
N HIS A 266 0.58 -31.95 -21.72
CA HIS A 266 -0.18 -32.63 -22.76
C HIS A 266 -1.26 -33.49 -22.11
N PRO A 267 -2.53 -33.33 -22.48
CA PRO A 267 -3.60 -34.07 -21.85
C PRO A 267 -3.62 -35.53 -22.32
N ALA A 268 -4.07 -36.43 -21.45
CA ALA A 268 -4.29 -37.83 -21.76
C ALA A 268 -5.39 -38.40 -20.85
N HIS A 269 -5.97 -39.53 -21.23
CA HIS A 269 -6.93 -40.21 -20.37
C HIS A 269 -6.19 -40.85 -19.18
N ALA A 270 -6.41 -40.32 -17.98
CA ALA A 270 -5.62 -40.65 -16.78
C ALA A 270 -5.59 -42.17 -16.46
N GLY A 271 -6.72 -42.86 -16.65
CA GLY A 271 -6.80 -44.32 -16.41
C GLY A 271 -6.48 -45.23 -17.60
N ARG A 272 -6.40 -44.73 -18.84
CA ARG A 272 -6.29 -45.59 -20.04
C ARG A 272 -4.93 -45.50 -20.73
N ALA A 273 -4.38 -44.28 -20.85
CA ALA A 273 -3.10 -44.06 -21.52
C ALA A 273 -2.30 -42.92 -20.86
N PRO A 274 -2.05 -42.98 -19.52
CA PRO A 274 -1.35 -41.91 -18.83
C PRO A 274 0.08 -41.67 -19.35
N TRP A 275 0.74 -42.67 -19.93
CA TRP A 275 2.09 -42.57 -20.52
C TRP A 275 2.18 -41.64 -21.74
N GLU A 276 1.05 -41.25 -22.33
CA GLU A 276 1.00 -40.28 -23.43
C GLU A 276 0.97 -38.82 -22.91
N GLY A 277 0.63 -38.62 -21.64
CA GLY A 277 0.44 -37.31 -21.04
C GLY A 277 1.72 -36.67 -20.50
N ARG A 278 1.66 -35.34 -20.33
CA ARG A 278 2.61 -34.54 -19.54
C ARG A 278 1.80 -33.68 -18.58
N ASN A 279 1.93 -33.95 -17.29
CA ASN A 279 1.02 -33.41 -16.29
C ASN A 279 1.51 -32.05 -15.76
N ALA A 280 0.85 -30.97 -16.18
CA ALA A 280 1.18 -29.62 -15.73
C ALA A 280 0.82 -29.37 -14.25
N LEU A 281 -0.20 -30.06 -13.70
CA LEU A 281 -0.49 -29.98 -12.27
C LEU A 281 0.64 -30.63 -11.45
N ASP A 282 1.17 -31.77 -11.90
CA ASP A 282 2.32 -32.39 -11.23
C ASP A 282 3.55 -31.48 -11.28
N ALA A 283 3.74 -30.71 -12.36
CA ALA A 283 4.84 -29.73 -12.45
C ALA A 283 4.72 -28.67 -11.34
N ALA A 284 3.51 -28.15 -11.10
CA ALA A 284 3.24 -27.21 -10.01
C ALA A 284 3.41 -27.85 -8.62
N VAL A 285 3.00 -29.12 -8.44
CA VAL A 285 3.18 -29.85 -7.17
C VAL A 285 4.66 -30.12 -6.87
N VAL A 286 5.45 -30.47 -7.88
CA VAL A 286 6.91 -30.60 -7.74
C VAL A 286 7.52 -29.26 -7.35
N ALA A 287 7.17 -28.18 -8.04
CA ALA A 287 7.66 -26.85 -7.70
C ALA A 287 7.28 -26.43 -6.27
N TYR A 288 6.04 -26.68 -5.85
CA TYR A 288 5.57 -26.45 -4.48
C TYR A 288 6.42 -27.23 -3.47
N SER A 289 6.69 -28.49 -3.75
CA SER A 289 7.51 -29.36 -2.91
C SER A 289 8.97 -28.89 -2.84
N SER A 290 9.54 -28.45 -3.96
CA SER A 290 10.87 -27.84 -4.01
C SER A 290 10.94 -26.56 -3.18
N ILE A 291 9.91 -25.69 -3.24
CA ILE A 291 9.82 -24.52 -2.38
C ILE A 291 9.69 -24.92 -0.91
N SER A 292 8.92 -25.96 -0.60
CA SER A 292 8.82 -26.49 0.76
C SER A 292 10.17 -26.95 1.29
N ALA A 293 10.99 -27.61 0.47
CA ALA A 293 12.36 -27.97 0.85
C ALA A 293 13.23 -26.72 1.06
N LEU A 294 13.16 -25.72 0.15
CA LEU A 294 13.90 -24.46 0.25
C LEU A 294 13.65 -23.70 1.56
N ARG A 295 12.48 -23.89 2.19
CA ARG A 295 12.11 -23.20 3.45
C ARG A 295 13.06 -23.47 4.62
N GLN A 296 13.76 -24.61 4.66
CA GLN A 296 14.74 -24.86 5.72
C GLN A 296 16.02 -24.01 5.53
N GLN A 297 16.30 -23.53 4.31
CA GLN A 297 17.52 -22.82 3.92
C GLN A 297 17.26 -21.34 3.60
N MET A 298 16.16 -20.78 4.09
CA MET A 298 15.87 -19.33 4.06
C MET A 298 16.19 -18.69 5.41
N LYS A 299 16.51 -17.40 5.39
CA LYS A 299 16.71 -16.64 6.62
C LYS A 299 15.37 -16.51 7.37
N PRO A 300 15.38 -16.39 8.71
CA PRO A 300 14.17 -16.14 9.50
C PRO A 300 13.40 -14.89 9.09
N THR A 301 14.05 -13.93 8.43
CA THR A 301 13.48 -12.66 7.94
C THR A 301 12.86 -12.77 6.54
N HIS A 302 12.96 -13.92 5.86
CA HIS A 302 12.45 -14.11 4.50
C HIS A 302 11.12 -14.85 4.51
N ARG A 303 10.26 -14.57 3.53
CA ARG A 303 9.00 -15.30 3.32
C ARG A 303 8.84 -15.64 1.84
N VAL A 304 8.21 -16.79 1.58
CA VAL A 304 7.75 -17.18 0.24
C VAL A 304 6.39 -17.83 0.40
N HIS A 305 5.42 -17.48 -0.42
CA HIS A 305 4.07 -18.04 -0.36
C HIS A 305 3.31 -17.76 -1.65
N GLY A 306 2.31 -18.57 -1.95
CA GLY A 306 1.55 -18.47 -3.18
C GLY A 306 0.45 -19.51 -3.28
N ILE A 307 -0.19 -19.53 -4.44
CA ILE A 307 -1.32 -20.40 -4.75
C ILE A 307 -1.08 -21.16 -6.06
N ILE A 308 -1.86 -22.21 -6.26
CA ILE A 308 -1.94 -22.96 -7.51
C ILE A 308 -3.35 -22.76 -8.07
N GLU A 309 -3.43 -22.41 -9.34
CA GLU A 309 -4.65 -22.20 -10.12
C GLU A 309 -4.63 -23.16 -11.31
N GLY A 310 -5.82 -23.52 -11.77
CA GLY A 310 -6.02 -24.49 -12.85
C GLY A 310 -7.28 -24.21 -13.63
N GLN A 311 -7.28 -24.58 -14.91
CA GLN A 311 -8.45 -24.44 -15.77
C GLN A 311 -8.92 -25.81 -16.27
N ASP A 312 -10.24 -26.03 -16.17
CA ASP A 312 -10.94 -27.19 -16.74
C ASP A 312 -10.40 -28.55 -16.28
N TRP A 313 -9.84 -28.59 -15.06
CA TRP A 313 -9.31 -29.82 -14.47
C TRP A 313 -10.41 -30.80 -14.10
N ALA A 314 -10.20 -32.07 -14.47
CA ALA A 314 -11.07 -33.18 -14.10
C ALA A 314 -10.22 -34.39 -13.69
N PRO A 315 -10.62 -35.18 -12.66
CA PRO A 315 -9.80 -36.29 -12.17
C PRO A 315 -9.44 -37.37 -13.20
N ASN A 316 -10.22 -37.49 -14.29
CA ASN A 316 -10.02 -38.48 -15.35
C ASN A 316 -9.24 -37.97 -16.57
N ILE A 317 -8.81 -36.70 -16.55
CA ILE A 317 -8.03 -36.05 -17.62
C ILE A 317 -6.71 -35.57 -17.01
N ILE A 318 -5.57 -35.96 -17.59
CA ILE A 318 -4.26 -35.41 -17.17
C ILE A 318 -4.24 -33.90 -17.47
N PRO A 319 -4.03 -33.02 -16.47
CA PRO A 319 -3.97 -31.59 -16.68
C PRO A 319 -2.85 -31.17 -17.63
N ASP A 320 -3.18 -30.38 -18.64
CA ASP A 320 -2.24 -29.81 -19.61
C ASP A 320 -1.85 -28.36 -19.30
N ASN A 321 -2.47 -27.75 -18.29
CA ASN A 321 -2.20 -26.41 -17.83
C ASN A 321 -2.15 -26.36 -16.30
N SER A 322 -1.29 -25.52 -15.75
CA SER A 322 -1.37 -25.06 -14.36
C SER A 322 -0.72 -23.69 -14.24
N LYS A 323 -1.18 -22.90 -13.27
CA LYS A 323 -0.65 -21.56 -13.00
C LYS A 323 -0.30 -21.44 -11.53
N MET A 324 0.80 -20.78 -11.23
CA MET A 324 1.27 -20.51 -9.88
C MET A 324 1.50 -19.01 -9.72
N ARG A 325 0.89 -18.41 -8.69
CA ARG A 325 1.08 -16.99 -8.33
C ARG A 325 1.71 -16.90 -6.95
N TRP A 326 2.93 -16.38 -6.90
CA TRP A 326 3.78 -16.40 -5.72
C TRP A 326 4.40 -15.05 -5.43
N VAL A 327 4.79 -14.90 -4.17
CA VAL A 327 5.45 -13.72 -3.64
C VAL A 327 6.63 -14.18 -2.80
N ALA A 328 7.81 -13.62 -3.08
CA ALA A 328 8.98 -13.71 -2.22
C ALA A 328 9.18 -12.36 -1.50
N ARG A 329 9.55 -12.39 -0.21
CA ARG A 329 9.81 -11.20 0.60
C ARG A 329 11.13 -11.34 1.35
N ALA A 330 11.84 -10.22 1.47
CA ALA A 330 13.04 -10.08 2.29
C ALA A 330 13.17 -8.64 2.81
N PRO A 331 14.02 -8.37 3.82
CA PRO A 331 14.17 -7.01 4.36
C PRO A 331 14.59 -5.97 3.33
N THR A 332 15.43 -6.33 2.37
CA THR A 332 15.97 -5.38 1.38
C THR A 332 15.73 -5.85 -0.05
N THR A 333 15.72 -4.89 -0.99
CA THR A 333 15.58 -5.16 -2.44
C THR A 333 16.66 -6.11 -2.96
N LYS A 334 17.90 -5.95 -2.48
CA LYS A 334 19.01 -6.85 -2.82
C LYS A 334 18.76 -8.28 -2.34
N GLU A 335 18.38 -8.43 -1.06
CA GLU A 335 18.12 -9.76 -0.49
C GLU A 335 16.93 -10.45 -1.17
N VAL A 336 15.86 -9.72 -1.53
CA VAL A 336 14.73 -10.35 -2.21
C VAL A 336 15.10 -10.77 -3.63
N GLY A 337 15.97 -10.03 -4.32
CA GLY A 337 16.50 -10.41 -5.63
C GLY A 337 17.30 -11.71 -5.57
N GLU A 338 18.28 -11.80 -4.66
CA GLU A 338 19.09 -13.01 -4.45
C GLU A 338 18.22 -14.21 -4.05
N PHE A 339 17.25 -14.00 -3.15
CA PHE A 339 16.33 -15.05 -2.71
C PHE A 339 15.39 -15.50 -3.82
N ALA A 340 14.84 -14.57 -4.61
CA ALA A 340 13.92 -14.87 -5.70
C ALA A 340 14.57 -15.74 -6.77
N GLU A 341 15.87 -15.59 -7.07
CA GLU A 341 16.56 -16.50 -8.00
C GLU A 341 16.51 -17.95 -7.54
N ARG A 342 16.70 -18.22 -6.24
CA ARG A 342 16.57 -19.57 -5.67
C ARG A 342 15.14 -20.10 -5.77
N VAL A 343 14.15 -19.23 -5.60
CA VAL A 343 12.72 -19.58 -5.77
C VAL A 343 12.42 -19.89 -7.24
N LYS A 344 12.97 -19.13 -8.20
CA LYS A 344 12.82 -19.37 -9.65
C LYS A 344 13.38 -20.74 -10.06
N GLU A 345 14.50 -21.18 -9.47
CA GLU A 345 15.02 -22.54 -9.71
C GLU A 345 14.06 -23.64 -9.23
N CYS A 346 13.30 -23.42 -8.15
CA CYS A 346 12.28 -24.39 -7.71
C CYS A 346 11.16 -24.54 -8.74
N PHE A 347 10.76 -23.44 -9.39
CA PHE A 347 9.77 -23.51 -10.47
C PHE A 347 10.31 -24.21 -11.71
N LYS A 348 11.57 -23.95 -12.09
CA LYS A 348 12.25 -24.65 -13.19
C LYS A 348 12.34 -26.17 -12.94
N ALA A 349 12.58 -26.58 -11.70
CA ALA A 349 12.62 -27.99 -11.32
C ALA A 349 11.29 -28.71 -11.60
N GLY A 350 10.15 -28.03 -11.37
CA GLY A 350 8.82 -28.56 -11.67
C GLY A 350 8.62 -28.89 -13.15
N ALA A 351 9.01 -27.97 -14.04
CA ALA A 351 8.95 -28.19 -15.49
C ALA A 351 9.89 -29.33 -15.91
N LEU A 352 11.14 -29.29 -15.44
CA LEU A 352 12.16 -30.28 -15.78
C LEU A 352 11.76 -31.70 -15.38
N ALA A 353 11.30 -31.89 -14.15
CA ALA A 353 10.98 -33.21 -13.60
C ALA A 353 9.79 -33.88 -14.31
N THR A 354 8.89 -33.09 -14.90
CA THR A 354 7.65 -33.56 -15.53
C THR A 354 7.67 -33.50 -17.06
N ALA A 355 8.80 -33.07 -17.63
CA ALA A 355 8.95 -32.80 -19.06
C ALA A 355 7.91 -31.79 -19.62
N CYS A 356 7.34 -30.94 -18.76
CA CYS A 356 6.49 -29.83 -19.16
C CYS A 356 7.35 -28.64 -19.64
N THR A 357 6.75 -27.76 -20.41
CA THR A 357 7.32 -26.43 -20.66
C THR A 357 6.74 -25.44 -19.66
N MET A 358 7.37 -24.27 -19.52
CA MET A 358 6.84 -23.21 -18.66
C MET A 358 7.14 -21.82 -19.20
N THR A 359 6.30 -20.87 -18.82
CA THR A 359 6.57 -19.43 -18.89
C THR A 359 6.69 -18.90 -17.48
N LEU A 360 7.74 -18.12 -17.21
CA LEU A 360 7.98 -17.50 -15.91
C LEU A 360 8.03 -15.99 -16.10
N THR A 361 7.21 -15.27 -15.34
CA THR A 361 7.15 -13.81 -15.33
C THR A 361 7.44 -13.29 -13.93
N ALA A 362 8.39 -12.38 -13.82
CA ALA A 362 8.77 -11.74 -12.57
C ALA A 362 8.85 -10.21 -12.83
N PRO A 363 7.77 -9.47 -12.56
CA PRO A 363 7.76 -8.01 -12.67
C PRO A 363 8.79 -7.33 -11.76
N ASP A 364 8.98 -6.02 -11.90
CA ASP A 364 9.89 -5.28 -11.02
C ASP A 364 9.51 -5.45 -9.53
N PRO A 365 10.51 -5.54 -8.63
CA PRO A 365 10.24 -5.70 -7.22
C PRO A 365 9.69 -4.42 -6.59
N VAL A 366 8.85 -4.61 -5.59
CA VAL A 366 8.47 -3.57 -4.64
C VAL A 366 9.62 -3.41 -3.64
N GLN A 367 10.05 -2.18 -3.42
CA GLN A 367 11.17 -1.89 -2.51
C GLN A 367 10.68 -1.78 -1.07
N ASN A 368 11.57 -2.02 -0.11
CA ASN A 368 11.31 -1.76 1.31
C ASN A 368 11.09 -0.26 1.57
N LEU A 369 10.39 0.10 2.64
CA LEU A 369 10.20 1.51 3.01
C LEU A 369 11.48 2.11 3.58
N ARG A 370 11.87 3.27 3.08
CA ARG A 370 12.86 4.15 3.70
C ARG A 370 12.15 5.31 4.36
N GLN A 371 12.01 5.25 5.68
CA GLN A 371 11.44 6.35 6.46
C GLN A 371 12.50 7.44 6.59
N ASN A 372 12.24 8.65 6.09
CA ASN A 372 13.15 9.77 6.31
C ASN A 372 13.18 10.14 7.81
N SER A 373 14.38 10.15 8.42
CA SER A 373 14.56 10.30 9.87
C SER A 373 14.07 11.65 10.42
N GLU A 374 14.21 12.72 9.63
CA GLU A 374 13.79 14.07 10.02
C GLU A 374 12.27 14.21 9.93
N LEU A 375 11.65 13.69 8.86
CA LEU A 375 10.19 13.61 8.75
C LEU A 375 9.59 12.73 9.87
N ALA A 376 10.24 11.61 10.19
CA ALA A 376 9.83 10.70 11.25
C ALA A 376 9.88 11.38 12.63
N SER A 377 10.96 12.11 12.92
CA SER A 377 11.13 12.83 14.18
C SER A 377 10.09 13.92 14.34
N GLU A 378 9.78 14.64 13.26
CA GLU A 378 8.74 15.66 13.24
C GLU A 378 7.33 15.07 13.45
N PHE A 379 7.02 13.96 12.78
CA PHE A 379 5.76 13.25 12.98
C PHE A 379 5.62 12.73 14.42
N ALA A 380 6.69 12.18 15.00
CA ALA A 380 6.69 11.76 16.39
C ALA A 380 6.43 12.92 17.36
N ALA A 381 7.04 14.09 17.11
CA ALA A 381 6.77 15.30 17.89
C ALA A 381 5.31 15.76 17.74
N ALA A 382 4.74 15.69 16.53
CA ALA A 382 3.34 16.04 16.30
C ALA A 382 2.39 15.07 17.02
N MET A 383 2.65 13.77 16.99
CA MET A 383 1.85 12.76 17.69
C MET A 383 1.80 13.00 19.20
N ASN A 384 2.92 13.41 19.80
CA ASN A 384 3.00 13.74 21.22
C ASN A 384 2.09 14.91 21.61
N LEU A 385 1.84 15.88 20.72
CA LEU A 385 0.90 16.99 20.98
C LEU A 385 -0.52 16.49 21.23
N TYR A 386 -0.91 15.40 20.57
CA TYR A 386 -2.23 14.79 20.69
C TYR A 386 -2.27 13.64 21.72
N GLY A 387 -1.25 13.55 22.58
CA GLY A 387 -1.18 12.50 23.61
C GLY A 387 -1.02 11.08 23.04
N LYS A 388 -0.50 10.97 21.82
CA LYS A 388 -0.14 9.71 21.15
C LYS A 388 1.36 9.49 21.21
N TYR A 389 1.81 8.26 21.02
CA TYR A 389 3.23 7.90 21.14
C TYR A 389 3.68 6.94 20.05
N ILE A 390 4.98 6.97 19.74
CA ILE A 390 5.59 6.03 18.79
C ILE A 390 6.10 4.81 19.56
N LEU A 391 5.76 3.62 19.08
CA LEU A 391 6.31 2.37 19.61
C LEU A 391 7.79 2.24 19.22
N PRO A 392 8.62 1.65 20.09
CA PRO A 392 10.01 1.36 19.75
C PRO A 392 10.09 0.50 18.50
N ASP A 393 11.06 0.80 17.63
CA ASP A 393 11.38 0.05 16.41
C ASP A 393 12.00 -1.32 16.76
N THR A 394 11.17 -2.21 17.28
CA THR A 394 11.53 -3.56 17.74
C THR A 394 10.61 -4.62 17.13
N ALA A 395 9.54 -4.20 16.46
CA ALA A 395 8.64 -5.09 15.74
C ALA A 395 9.26 -5.42 14.37
N PRO A 396 9.41 -6.71 14.01
CA PRO A 396 9.90 -7.07 12.69
C PRO A 396 8.92 -6.56 11.63
N ALA A 397 9.45 -5.90 10.60
CA ALA A 397 8.66 -5.53 9.42
C ALA A 397 8.07 -6.80 8.77
N ASP A 398 6.75 -6.83 8.59
CA ASP A 398 6.00 -7.95 8.01
C ASP A 398 5.07 -7.54 6.86
N ILE A 399 4.97 -6.23 6.60
CA ILE A 399 4.16 -5.62 5.54
C ILE A 399 5.05 -5.28 4.33
N SER A 400 4.45 -5.16 3.14
CA SER A 400 5.08 -4.64 1.92
C SER A 400 4.14 -3.61 1.30
N THR A 401 4.69 -2.53 0.74
CA THR A 401 3.92 -1.45 0.11
C THR A 401 4.71 -0.84 -1.04
N ASP A 402 4.02 -0.48 -2.13
CA ASP A 402 4.61 0.17 -3.30
C ASP A 402 5.04 1.63 -3.02
N PHE A 403 4.65 2.20 -1.88
CA PHE A 403 5.22 3.46 -1.39
C PHE A 403 6.72 3.33 -1.08
N GLY A 404 7.23 2.11 -0.85
CA GLY A 404 8.66 1.84 -0.77
C GLY A 404 9.42 2.39 -1.98
N ASN A 405 8.93 2.14 -3.20
CA ASN A 405 9.56 2.67 -4.41
C ASN A 405 9.55 4.20 -4.47
N VAL A 406 8.52 4.86 -3.93
CA VAL A 406 8.45 6.32 -3.82
C VAL A 406 9.55 6.81 -2.87
N THR A 407 9.77 6.15 -1.73
CA THR A 407 10.82 6.52 -0.76
C THR A 407 12.25 6.32 -1.25
N TYR A 408 12.45 5.69 -2.42
CA TYR A 408 13.75 5.63 -3.09
C TYR A 408 13.94 6.77 -4.11
N ALA A 409 12.84 7.39 -4.55
CA ALA A 409 12.88 8.45 -5.55
C ALA A 409 12.92 9.86 -4.93
N LEU A 410 12.35 10.04 -3.75
CA LEU A 410 12.35 11.30 -3.00
C LEU A 410 12.17 11.05 -1.49
N PRO A 411 12.46 12.04 -0.62
CA PRO A 411 12.18 11.94 0.81
C PRO A 411 10.73 11.56 1.08
N GLY A 412 10.51 10.55 1.93
CA GLY A 412 9.17 10.10 2.24
C GLY A 412 8.95 9.60 3.67
N LEU A 413 7.69 9.58 4.08
CA LEU A 413 7.24 9.07 5.37
C LEU A 413 5.92 8.33 5.22
N HIS A 414 5.84 7.13 5.80
CA HIS A 414 4.66 6.29 5.82
C HIS A 414 4.52 5.57 7.17
N PRO A 415 4.07 6.27 8.23
CA PRO A 415 3.92 5.67 9.54
C PRO A 415 2.65 4.83 9.63
N GLY A 416 2.69 3.80 10.46
CA GLY A 416 1.50 3.07 10.90
C GLY A 416 0.87 3.76 12.11
N TYR A 417 -0.45 3.70 12.25
CA TYR A 417 -1.16 4.17 13.45
C TYR A 417 -2.21 3.17 13.91
N ALA A 418 -2.31 2.96 15.23
CA ALA A 418 -3.22 1.99 15.79
C ALA A 418 -4.67 2.48 15.71
N ILE A 419 -5.56 1.62 15.18
CA ILE A 419 -7.01 1.75 15.31
C ILE A 419 -7.56 0.64 16.23
N PRO A 420 -8.77 0.80 16.80
CA PRO A 420 -9.39 -0.24 17.61
C PRO A 420 -9.56 -1.51 16.79
N THR A 421 -9.14 -2.64 17.34
CA THR A 421 -9.24 -3.96 16.70
C THR A 421 -9.60 -5.01 17.74
N VAL A 422 -10.19 -6.11 17.29
CA VAL A 422 -10.41 -7.29 18.13
C VAL A 422 -9.19 -8.21 18.08
N LYS A 423 -9.06 -9.09 19.08
CA LYS A 423 -8.00 -10.11 19.10
C LYS A 423 -8.05 -10.94 17.81
N ASP A 424 -6.88 -11.18 17.22
CA ASP A 424 -6.69 -11.89 15.95
C ASP A 424 -7.42 -11.25 14.73
N GLY A 425 -7.85 -9.99 14.86
CA GLY A 425 -8.56 -9.21 13.84
C GLY A 425 -7.72 -8.14 13.17
N GLY A 426 -6.44 -8.43 12.87
CA GLY A 426 -5.52 -7.50 12.19
C GLY A 426 -5.82 -7.32 10.69
N ASN A 427 -5.00 -6.55 9.98
CA ASN A 427 -5.16 -6.31 8.54
C ASN A 427 -5.36 -7.64 7.76
N HIS A 428 -6.14 -7.55 6.68
CA HIS A 428 -6.54 -8.66 5.79
C HIS A 428 -7.47 -9.69 6.46
N THR A 429 -8.19 -9.28 7.50
CA THR A 429 -9.30 -10.03 8.11
C THR A 429 -10.62 -9.28 7.94
N ARG A 430 -11.76 -9.98 8.00
CA ARG A 430 -13.08 -9.33 7.97
C ARG A 430 -13.27 -8.39 9.17
N GLN A 431 -12.71 -8.76 10.31
CA GLN A 431 -12.76 -7.97 11.54
C GLN A 431 -12.07 -6.61 11.38
N PHE A 432 -11.00 -6.53 10.58
CA PHE A 432 -10.35 -5.26 10.29
C PHE A 432 -11.19 -4.38 9.36
N THR A 433 -11.94 -4.97 8.42
CA THR A 433 -12.94 -4.24 7.62
C THR A 433 -13.98 -3.59 8.52
N ASP A 434 -14.51 -4.33 9.51
CA ASP A 434 -15.47 -3.78 10.47
C ASP A 434 -14.84 -2.68 11.33
N SER A 435 -13.60 -2.88 11.76
CA SER A 435 -12.83 -1.91 12.56
C SER A 435 -12.58 -0.60 11.80
N ALA A 436 -12.18 -0.69 10.54
CA ALA A 436 -11.94 0.46 9.67
C ALA A 436 -13.22 1.23 9.28
N ALA A 437 -14.40 0.65 9.54
CA ALA A 437 -15.70 1.28 9.34
C ALA A 437 -16.14 2.15 10.54
N THR A 438 -15.43 2.10 11.67
CA THR A 438 -15.92 2.70 12.92
C THR A 438 -15.64 4.20 12.99
N ARG A 439 -16.50 4.92 13.71
CA ARG A 439 -16.28 6.35 13.97
C ARG A 439 -15.02 6.61 14.78
N GLU A 440 -14.70 5.72 15.71
CA GLU A 440 -13.47 5.81 16.50
C GLU A 440 -12.21 5.69 15.64
N ALA A 441 -12.18 4.76 14.68
CA ALA A 441 -11.08 4.65 13.74
C ALA A 441 -10.95 5.91 12.87
N HIS A 442 -12.08 6.48 12.40
CA HIS A 442 -12.10 7.75 11.70
C HIS A 442 -11.51 8.90 12.53
N ASP A 443 -11.97 9.11 13.76
CA ASP A 443 -11.49 10.21 14.61
C ASP A 443 -9.98 10.09 14.89
N ILE A 444 -9.47 8.85 15.03
CA ILE A 444 -8.03 8.58 15.13
C ILE A 444 -7.31 8.96 13.83
N THR A 445 -7.82 8.52 12.68
CA THR A 445 -7.26 8.86 11.35
C THR A 445 -7.20 10.37 11.16
N ILE A 446 -8.25 11.11 11.52
CA ILE A 446 -8.28 12.58 11.45
C ILE A 446 -7.18 13.20 12.31
N THR A 447 -6.98 12.69 13.52
CA THR A 447 -5.90 13.16 14.39
C THR A 447 -4.52 12.91 13.78
N VAL A 448 -4.30 11.72 13.20
CA VAL A 448 -3.02 11.38 12.55
C VAL A 448 -2.82 12.20 11.27
N ALA A 449 -3.88 12.51 10.53
CA ALA A 449 -3.82 13.38 9.37
C ALA A 449 -3.37 14.80 9.71
N LYS A 450 -3.79 15.33 10.87
CA LYS A 450 -3.25 16.60 11.40
C LYS A 450 -1.74 16.51 11.63
N CYS A 451 -1.24 15.42 12.21
CA CYS A 451 0.19 15.20 12.40
C CYS A 451 0.95 15.18 11.07
N ILE A 452 0.42 14.45 10.07
CA ILE A 452 1.00 14.39 8.73
C ILE A 452 0.99 15.77 8.04
N ALA A 453 -0.09 16.55 8.17
CA ALA A 453 -0.17 17.91 7.65
C ALA A 453 0.87 18.83 8.30
N LEU A 454 1.05 18.77 9.62
CA LEU A 454 2.03 19.57 10.35
C LEU A 454 3.46 19.24 9.92
N THR A 455 3.78 17.95 9.74
CA THR A 455 5.07 17.52 9.21
C THR A 455 5.31 18.07 7.80
N GLY A 456 4.31 17.97 6.91
CA GLY A 456 4.39 18.52 5.55
C GLY A 456 4.54 20.05 5.51
N LEU A 457 3.80 20.75 6.36
CA LEU A 457 3.88 22.21 6.49
C LEU A 457 5.27 22.67 6.90
N ARG A 458 5.95 21.93 7.79
CA ARG A 458 7.31 22.27 8.21
C ARG A 458 8.31 22.16 7.05
N VAL A 459 8.16 21.18 6.16
CA VAL A 459 8.95 21.08 4.92
C VAL A 459 8.81 22.36 4.08
N LEU A 460 7.58 22.88 3.97
CA LEU A 460 7.30 24.10 3.21
C LEU A 460 7.85 25.36 3.90
N SER A 461 7.65 25.50 5.21
CA SER A 461 7.90 26.77 5.92
C SER A 461 9.29 26.92 6.54
N ASP A 462 10.01 25.82 6.81
CA ASP A 462 11.31 25.85 7.51
C ASP A 462 12.44 25.42 6.56
N GLU A 463 13.34 26.35 6.24
CA GLU A 463 14.46 26.10 5.33
C GLU A 463 15.55 25.20 5.90
N ARG A 464 15.76 25.24 7.22
CA ARG A 464 16.74 24.36 7.86
C ARG A 464 16.22 22.94 7.94
N PHE A 465 14.94 22.77 8.29
CA PHE A 465 14.30 21.46 8.31
C PHE A 465 14.29 20.82 6.92
N PHE A 466 13.92 21.59 5.89
CA PHE A 466 13.98 21.13 4.50
C PHE A 466 15.37 20.61 4.11
N ALA A 467 16.43 21.36 4.41
CA ALA A 467 17.79 20.95 4.10
C ALA A 467 18.15 19.63 4.80
N LYS A 468 17.79 19.47 6.08
CA LYS A 468 18.02 18.22 6.83
C LYS A 468 17.23 17.04 6.27
N VAL A 469 16.00 17.24 5.83
CA VAL A 469 15.18 16.19 5.19
C VAL A 469 15.89 15.66 3.94
N HIS A 470 16.44 16.55 3.11
CA HIS A 470 17.19 16.14 1.92
C HIS A 470 18.54 15.50 2.25
N GLU A 471 19.29 16.05 3.19
CA GLU A 471 20.56 15.46 3.67
C GLU A 471 20.33 14.03 4.19
N ALA A 472 19.30 13.83 5.03
CA ALA A 472 18.94 12.50 5.53
C ALA A 472 18.52 11.52 4.40
N PHE A 473 17.92 12.02 3.32
CA PHE A 473 17.57 11.18 2.16
C PHE A 473 18.81 10.79 1.34
N GLU A 474 19.74 11.73 1.13
CA GLU A 474 21.00 11.47 0.44
C GLU A 474 21.87 10.47 1.22
N GLU A 475 21.96 10.61 2.54
CA GLU A 475 22.68 9.68 3.41
C GLU A 475 22.10 8.26 3.39
N GLN A 476 20.78 8.11 3.21
CA GLN A 476 20.13 6.80 3.04
C GLN A 476 20.47 6.17 1.68
N GLY A 477 20.70 6.98 0.65
CA GLY A 477 20.91 6.58 -0.75
C GLY A 477 22.12 5.68 -0.98
N ASP A 478 23.19 5.83 -0.20
CA ASP A 478 24.47 5.12 -0.41
C ASP A 478 24.56 3.74 0.26
N SER A 479 23.64 3.39 1.15
CA SER A 479 23.77 2.17 1.98
C SER A 479 23.26 0.88 1.34
N GLU A 480 22.45 0.95 0.27
CA GLU A 480 21.81 -0.24 -0.34
C GLU A 480 21.71 -0.23 -1.88
N ALA A 481 22.30 0.75 -2.57
CA ALA A 481 22.20 0.86 -4.02
C ALA A 481 23.20 -0.06 -4.74
N PHE A 482 22.87 -1.34 -4.94
CA PHE A 482 23.52 -2.24 -5.94
C PHE A 482 22.58 -3.33 -6.44
#